data_AF-A0A328FIP9-F1
#
_entry.id   AF-A0A328FIP9-F1
#
_cell.length_a   1.000
_cell.length_b   1.000
_cell.length_c   1.000
_cell.angle_alpha   90.00
_cell.angle_beta   90.00
_cell.angle_gamma   90.00
#
_symmetry.space_group_name_H-M   'P 1'
#
loop_
_entity.id
_entity.type
_entity.pdbx_description
1 polymer ?
#
loop_
_entity_poly.entity_id
_entity_poly.type
_entity_poly.pdbx_seq_one_letter_code
_entity_poly.pdbx_strand_id
1 'polypeptide(L)' 'MDKQAVKRDLFDFEIGYLTQSPCVNCEFREHLPKCHADCILLDQIQTCLARGISSQSSHYES' A
#
# COMPACT_ATOMS: atom_id res chain seq x y z
N MET A 1 -29.80 8.14 28.79
CA MET A 1 -29.22 8.76 27.57
C MET A 1 -27.80 8.25 27.48
N ASP A 2 -27.68 7.01 27.04
CA ASP A 2 -26.43 6.26 27.00
C ASP A 2 -25.70 6.67 25.72
N LYS A 3 -24.75 7.60 25.88
CA LYS A 3 -23.80 7.95 24.82
C LYS A 3 -22.90 6.74 24.60
N GLN A 4 -23.30 5.86 23.68
CA GLN A 4 -22.45 4.81 23.15
C GLN A 4 -21.24 5.49 22.51
N ALA A 5 -20.10 5.45 23.20
CA ALA A 5 -18.84 5.93 22.68
C ALA A 5 -18.49 5.06 21.46
N VAL A 6 -18.62 5.65 20.27
CA VAL A 6 -18.18 5.02 19.02
C VAL A 6 -16.67 4.74 19.18
N LYS A 7 -16.30 3.46 19.33
CA LYS A 7 -14.90 3.02 19.29
C LYS A 7 -14.34 3.37 17.92
N ARG A 8 -13.55 4.45 17.87
CA ARG A 8 -12.87 4.93 16.65
C ARG A 8 -11.60 4.12 16.34
N ASP A 9 -11.19 3.22 17.22
CA ASP A 9 -9.91 2.50 17.16
C ASP A 9 -10.01 1.12 16.46
N LEU A 10 -10.90 0.96 15.49
CA LEU A 10 -11.01 -0.28 14.69
C LEU A 10 -10.08 -0.28 13.46
N PHE A 11 -9.15 0.68 13.38
CA PHE A 11 -8.27 0.90 12.24
C PHE A 11 -6.83 0.42 12.50
N ASP A 12 -6.67 -0.73 13.17
CA ASP A 12 -5.39 -1.45 13.22
C ASP A 12 -5.41 -2.53 12.14
N PHE A 13 -4.95 -2.19 10.93
CA PHE A 13 -4.66 -3.20 9.91
C PHE A 13 -3.16 -3.24 9.61
N GLU A 14 -2.58 -4.42 9.84
CA GLU A 14 -1.20 -4.75 9.50
C GLU A 14 -1.15 -5.19 8.03
N ILE A 15 -0.53 -4.38 7.16
CA ILE A 15 -0.34 -4.69 5.73
C ILE A 15 0.80 -5.69 5.50
N GLY A 16 1.77 -5.74 6.42
CA GLY A 16 3.03 -6.45 6.27
C GLY A 16 4.07 -5.66 5.46
N TYR A 17 5.20 -6.31 5.14
CA TYR A 17 6.30 -5.72 4.38
C TYR A 17 6.84 -6.70 3.32
N LEU A 18 7.44 -6.16 2.26
CA LEU A 18 8.14 -6.96 1.27
C LEU A 18 9.55 -7.30 1.78
N THR A 19 9.87 -8.58 1.84
CA THR A 19 11.23 -9.04 2.18
C THR A 19 12.21 -8.86 1.02
N GLN A 20 11.70 -8.90 -0.22
CA GLN A 20 12.49 -8.77 -1.44
C GLN A 20 11.61 -8.26 -2.58
N SER A 21 12.20 -7.50 -3.52
CA SER A 21 11.47 -7.08 -4.71
C SER A 21 11.15 -8.28 -5.62
N PRO A 22 9.90 -8.38 -6.13
CA PRO A 22 9.54 -9.44 -7.06
C PRO A 22 10.32 -9.37 -8.38
N CYS A 23 10.94 -8.23 -8.69
CA CYS A 23 11.76 -8.05 -9.89
C CYS A 23 13.15 -8.71 -9.80
N VAL A 24 13.59 -9.17 -8.62
CA VAL A 24 14.94 -9.73 -8.46
C VAL A 24 15.13 -11.03 -9.24
N ASN A 25 14.12 -11.91 -9.22
CA ASN A 25 14.13 -13.20 -9.93
C ASN A 25 13.12 -13.22 -11.10
N CYS A 26 12.77 -12.04 -11.63
CA CYS A 26 11.78 -11.93 -12.70
C CYS A 26 12.37 -12.42 -14.04
N GLU A 27 11.60 -13.22 -14.77
CA GLU A 27 11.97 -13.71 -16.11
C GLU A 27 12.18 -12.58 -17.13
N PHE A 28 11.49 -11.44 -16.96
CA PHE A 28 11.59 -10.27 -17.83
C PHE A 28 12.62 -9.24 -17.35
N ARG A 29 13.61 -9.65 -16.54
CA ARG A 29 14.61 -8.74 -15.94
C ARG A 29 15.36 -7.90 -16.97
N GLU A 30 15.59 -8.42 -18.17
CA GLU A 30 16.23 -7.70 -19.28
C GLU A 30 15.37 -6.55 -19.84
N HIS A 31 14.06 -6.59 -19.64
CA HIS A 31 13.10 -5.57 -20.06
C HIS A 31 12.90 -4.49 -19.00
N LEU A 32 13.51 -4.60 -17.83
CA LEU A 32 13.48 -3.56 -16.81
C LEU A 32 14.24 -2.31 -17.31
N PRO A 33 13.76 -1.09 -17.01
CA PRO A 33 12.54 -0.76 -16.26
C PRO A 33 11.27 -0.66 -17.14
N LYS A 34 11.38 -0.87 -18.45
CA LYS A 34 10.28 -0.61 -19.41
C LYS A 34 9.01 -1.40 -19.09
N CYS A 35 9.15 -2.63 -18.58
CA CYS A 35 8.00 -3.47 -18.23
C CYS A 35 7.29 -3.05 -16.92
N HIS A 36 7.79 -2.08 -16.15
CA HIS A 36 7.15 -1.67 -14.89
C HIS A 36 5.71 -1.16 -15.09
N ALA A 37 5.48 -0.39 -16.16
CA ALA A 37 4.17 0.22 -16.43
C ALA A 37 3.06 -0.82 -16.67
N ASP A 38 3.43 -1.97 -17.23
CA ASP A 38 2.51 -3.05 -17.57
C ASP A 38 2.60 -4.23 -16.58
N CYS A 39 3.38 -4.09 -15.50
CA CYS A 39 3.63 -5.18 -14.56
C CYS A 39 2.46 -5.31 -13.56
N ILE A 40 1.59 -6.29 -13.83
CA ILE A 40 0.41 -6.60 -13.01
C ILE A 40 0.78 -6.84 -11.53
N LEU A 41 1.91 -7.51 -11.27
CA LEU A 41 2.33 -7.79 -9.90
C LEU A 41 2.73 -6.52 -9.14
N LEU A 42 3.45 -5.61 -9.80
CA LEU A 42 3.79 -4.32 -9.19
C LEU A 42 2.55 -3.45 -8.99
N ASP A 43 1.60 -3.45 -9.93
CA ASP A 43 0.32 -2.75 -9.80
C ASP A 43 -0.48 -3.23 -8.60
N GLN A 44 -0.57 -4.55 -8.39
CA GLN A 44 -1.26 -5.13 -7.23
C GLN A 44 -0.60 -4.75 -5.91
N ILE A 45 0.73 -4.80 -5.85
CA ILE A 45 1.50 -4.40 -4.66
C ILE A 45 1.25 -2.92 -4.37
N GLN A 46 1.40 -2.04 -5.36
CA GLN A 46 1.19 -0.61 -5.22
C GLN A 46 -0.25 -0.29 -4.81
N THR A 47 -1.23 -0.95 -5.42
CA THR A 47 -2.65 -0.81 -5.07
C THR A 47 -2.93 -1.25 -3.63
N CYS A 48 -2.37 -2.38 -3.20
CA CYS A 48 -2.54 -2.88 -1.84
C CYS A 48 -1.95 -1.89 -0.82
N LEU A 49 -0.71 -1.45 -1.05
CA LEU A 49 -0.05 -0.47 -0.19
C LEU A 49 -0.84 0.85 -0.15
N ALA A 50 -1.27 1.37 -1.30
CA ALA A 50 -2.04 2.61 -1.39
C ALA A 50 -3.39 2.55 -0.65
N ARG A 51 -4.07 1.40 -0.66
CA ARG A 51 -5.32 1.20 0.09
C ARG A 51 -5.14 1.22 1.61
N GLY A 52 -3.97 0.80 2.08
CA GLY A 52 -3.68 0.78 3.51
C GLY A 52 -3.06 2.07 4.04
N ILE A 53 -2.67 3.01 3.18
CA ILE A 53 -2.33 4.37 3.61
C ILE A 53 -3.62 5.09 3.98
N SER A 54 -3.90 5.21 5.27
CA SER A 54 -4.98 6.05 5.78
C SER A 54 -4.69 7.51 5.41
N SER A 55 -5.56 8.10 4.59
CA SER A 55 -5.52 9.51 4.17
C SER A 55 -5.97 10.44 5.30
N GLN A 56 -5.40 10.27 6.49
CA GLN A 56 -5.42 11.31 7.52
C GLN A 56 -4.62 12.48 6.96
N SER A 57 -5.34 13.43 6.37
CA SER A 57 -4.78 14.68 5.89
C SER A 57 -3.99 15.32 7.02
N SER A 58 -2.66 15.27 6.95
CA SER A 58 -1.82 16.17 7.73
C SER A 58 -2.21 17.58 7.31
N HIS A 59 -2.96 18.27 8.16
CA HIS A 59 -3.21 19.70 8.01
C HIS A 59 -1.82 20.34 8.03
N TYR A 60 -1.30 20.73 6.87
CA TYR A 60 -0.20 21.67 6.81
C TYR A 60 -0.85 23.03 7.14
N GLU A 61 -0.71 23.47 8.40
CA GLU A 61 -0.96 24.86 8.72
C GLU A 61 0.16 25.68 8.06
N SER A 62 -0.25 26.62 7.20
CA SER A 62 0.63 27.59 6.52
C SER A 62 1.00 28.74 7.45
#